data_AF-A0A926UDL2-F1
#
_entry.id   AF-A0A926UDL2-F1
#
_cell.length_a   1.000
_cell.length_b   1.000
_cell.length_c   1.000
_cell.angle_alpha   90.00
_cell.angle_beta   90.00
_cell.angle_gamma   90.00
#
_symmetry.space_group_name_H-M   'P 1'
#
loop_
_entity.id
_entity.type
_entity.pdbx_description
1 polymer ?
#
loop_
_entity_poly.entity_id
_entity_poly.type
_entity_poly.pdbx_seq_one_letter_code
_entity_poly.pdbx_strand_id
1 'polypeptide(L)'
;MPARKPEECDILLMEALQRKDLETVVALYEPNATFILDSGEAVTGQAAIREALKAWIAFDEVSFTTEIEAFQSSDGNLAITRGTWSGITKRTDGNPVTLTGKNAEVVRRQPDGTWLFVIDNPRGAD
;
A
#
# COMPACT_ATOMS: atom_id res chain seq x y z
N MET A 1 -10.74 -9.81 4.24
CA MET A 1 -10.25 -11.09 3.68
C MET A 1 -8.75 -10.94 3.45
N PRO A 2 -7.92 -11.99 3.57
CA PRO A 2 -6.48 -11.87 3.30
C PRO A 2 -6.20 -11.88 1.79
N ALA A 3 -5.10 -11.26 1.37
CA ALA A 3 -4.61 -11.35 -0.01
C ALA A 3 -4.16 -12.79 -0.32
N ARG A 4 -4.60 -13.34 -1.45
CA ARG A 4 -4.26 -14.68 -1.98
C ARG A 4 -3.47 -14.61 -3.29
N LYS A 5 -3.41 -13.44 -3.91
CA LYS A 5 -2.50 -13.10 -5.01
C LYS A 5 -1.68 -11.86 -4.67
N PRO A 6 -0.52 -11.64 -5.31
CA PRO A 6 0.30 -10.46 -5.08
C PRO A 6 -0.48 -9.14 -5.20
N GLU A 7 -1.20 -8.95 -6.30
CA GLU A 7 -1.95 -7.73 -6.63
C GLU A 7 -3.13 -7.47 -5.66
N GLU A 8 -3.58 -8.50 -4.94
CA GLU A 8 -4.66 -8.33 -3.95
C GLU A 8 -4.19 -7.57 -2.70
N CYS A 9 -2.88 -7.50 -2.42
CA CYS A 9 -2.34 -6.67 -1.33
C CYS A 9 -2.74 -5.20 -1.53
N ASP A 10 -2.50 -4.68 -2.73
CA ASP A 10 -2.81 -3.32 -3.14
C ASP A 10 -4.32 -3.03 -3.16
N ILE A 11 -5.10 -3.96 -3.73
CA ILE A 11 -6.56 -3.84 -3.79
C ILE A 11 -7.14 -3.74 -2.38
N LEU A 12 -6.73 -4.66 -1.49
CA LEU A 12 -7.22 -4.69 -0.11
C LEU A 12 -6.73 -3.50 0.71
N LEU A 13 -5.53 -2.99 0.44
CA LEU A 13 -4.99 -1.79 1.06
C LEU A 13 -5.89 -0.58 0.75
N MET A 14 -6.20 -0.36 -0.52
CA MET A 14 -7.06 0.76 -0.96
C MET A 14 -8.47 0.64 -0.40
N GLU A 15 -9.04 -0.55 -0.42
CA GLU A 15 -10.34 -0.80 0.20
C GLU A 15 -10.36 -0.50 1.71
N ALA A 16 -9.30 -0.88 2.43
CA ALA A 16 -9.18 -0.65 3.86
C ALA A 16 -8.97 0.84 4.18
N LEU A 17 -8.16 1.55 3.38
CA LEU A 17 -8.00 3.00 3.46
C LEU A 17 -9.33 3.73 3.23
N GLN A 18 -10.08 3.33 2.20
CA GLN A 18 -11.41 3.91 1.91
C GLN A 18 -12.40 3.70 3.07
N ARG A 19 -12.31 2.57 3.77
CA ARG A 19 -13.10 2.27 4.98
C ARG A 19 -12.53 2.90 6.26
N LYS A 20 -11.39 3.58 6.19
CA LYS A 20 -10.66 4.16 7.34
C LYS A 20 -10.29 3.11 8.39
N ASP A 21 -10.02 1.89 7.94
CA ASP A 21 -9.72 0.73 8.79
C ASP A 21 -8.20 0.52 8.90
N LEU A 22 -7.59 1.24 9.84
CA LEU A 22 -6.14 1.19 10.05
C LEU A 22 -5.64 -0.20 10.47
N GLU A 23 -6.46 -0.97 11.18
CA GLU A 23 -6.05 -2.30 11.64
C GLU A 23 -5.97 -3.29 10.48
N THR A 24 -6.95 -3.25 9.57
CA THR A 24 -6.85 -4.05 8.33
C THR A 24 -5.69 -3.58 7.45
N VAL A 25 -5.45 -2.27 7.35
CA VAL A 25 -4.30 -1.73 6.61
C VAL A 25 -2.98 -2.28 7.15
N VAL A 26 -2.74 -2.18 8.46
CA VAL A 26 -1.48 -2.62 9.08
C VAL A 26 -1.31 -4.15 9.00
N ALA A 27 -2.41 -4.90 9.02
CA ALA A 27 -2.39 -6.36 8.89
C ALA A 27 -1.93 -6.85 7.50
N LEU A 28 -1.86 -5.98 6.48
CA LEU A 28 -1.32 -6.31 5.16
C LEU A 28 0.20 -6.25 5.08
N TYR A 29 0.90 -5.81 6.15
CA TYR A 29 2.35 -5.70 6.19
C TYR A 29 2.98 -6.83 7.02
N GLU A 30 4.15 -7.33 6.59
CA GLU A 30 4.98 -8.18 7.44
C GLU A 30 5.39 -7.44 8.73
N PRO A 31 5.65 -8.15 9.86
CA PRO A 31 6.04 -7.52 11.12
C PRO A 31 7.25 -6.58 11.02
N ASN A 32 8.16 -6.86 10.08
CA ASN A 32 9.39 -6.11 9.79
C ASN A 32 9.40 -5.49 8.38
N ALA A 33 8.22 -5.25 7.79
CA ALA A 33 8.11 -4.57 6.51
C ALA A 33 8.69 -3.14 6.57
N THR A 34 9.04 -2.60 5.41
CA THR A 34 9.50 -1.21 5.25
C THR A 34 8.51 -0.41 4.43
N PHE A 35 8.16 0.78 4.90
CA PHE A 35 7.35 1.75 4.17
C PHE A 35 8.17 3.00 3.86
N ILE A 36 8.07 3.51 2.64
CA ILE A 36 8.76 4.73 2.21
C ILE A 36 7.80 5.92 2.31
N LEU A 37 8.15 6.89 3.15
CA LEU A 37 7.38 8.12 3.31
C LEU A 37 7.49 9.01 2.07
N ASP A 38 6.58 9.97 1.91
CA ASP A 38 6.66 10.99 0.84
C ASP A 38 7.96 11.82 0.91
N SER A 39 8.62 11.88 2.07
CA SER A 39 9.95 12.50 2.23
C SER A 39 11.10 11.68 1.64
N GLY A 40 10.85 10.42 1.27
CA GLY A 40 11.87 9.44 0.87
C GLY A 40 12.51 8.70 2.04
N GLU A 41 12.18 9.04 3.29
CA GLU A 41 12.65 8.31 4.48
C GLU A 41 11.95 6.94 4.59
N ALA A 42 12.71 5.93 5.01
CA ALA A 42 12.21 4.59 5.25
C ALA A 42 11.88 4.37 6.73
N VAL A 43 10.67 3.86 7.00
CA VAL A 43 10.28 3.40 8.35
C VAL A 43 10.04 1.89 8.33
N THR A 44 10.43 1.21 9.41
CA THR A 44 10.37 -0.26 9.48
C THR A 44 9.51 -0.73 10.66
N GLY A 45 8.69 -1.74 10.39
CA GLY A 45 7.87 -2.44 11.35
C GLY A 45 6.45 -1.88 11.50
N GLN A 46 5.51 -2.76 11.80
CA GLN A 46 4.07 -2.44 11.81
C GLN A 46 3.69 -1.25 12.70
N ALA A 47 4.40 -1.01 13.81
CA ALA A 47 4.14 0.14 14.67
C ALA A 47 4.47 1.47 13.97
N ALA A 48 5.62 1.56 13.31
CA ALA A 48 6.03 2.77 12.59
C ALA A 48 5.18 2.97 11.32
N ILE A 49 4.86 1.88 10.62
CA ILE A 49 3.98 1.88 9.45
C ILE A 49 2.57 2.35 9.83
N ARG A 50 2.03 1.90 10.97
CA ARG A 50 0.74 2.36 11.50
C ARG A 50 0.72 3.88 11.66
N GLU A 51 1.76 4.46 12.24
CA GLU A 51 1.85 5.92 12.43
C GLU A 51 1.93 6.65 11.09
N ALA A 52 2.72 6.14 10.12
CA ALA A 52 2.83 6.71 8.79
C ALA A 52 1.49 6.71 8.03
N LEU A 53 0.75 5.61 8.09
CA LEU A 53 -0.51 5.43 7.35
C LEU A 53 -1.71 6.17 7.96
N LYS A 54 -1.59 6.76 9.15
CA LYS A 54 -2.63 7.65 9.70
C LYS A 54 -2.92 8.85 8.78
N ALA A 55 -1.89 9.39 8.13
CA ALA A 55 -2.05 10.48 7.16
C ALA A 55 -2.87 10.05 5.94
N TRP A 56 -2.79 8.77 5.55
CA TRP A 56 -3.49 8.22 4.39
C TRP A 56 -4.98 7.99 4.66
N ILE A 57 -5.39 7.78 5.91
CA ILE A 57 -6.81 7.70 6.28
C ILE A 57 -7.55 9.05 6.09
N ALA A 58 -6.82 10.14 5.89
CA ALA A 58 -7.39 11.45 5.59
C ALA A 58 -7.81 11.62 4.11
N PHE A 59 -7.53 10.64 3.24
CA PHE A 59 -8.13 10.62 1.90
C PHE A 59 -9.65 10.41 2.01
N ASP A 60 -10.41 11.24 1.30
CA ASP A 60 -11.85 11.06 1.11
C ASP A 60 -12.12 9.95 0.07
N GLU A 61 -11.27 9.88 -0.96
CA GLU A 61 -11.27 8.85 -1.99
C GLU A 61 -9.84 8.41 -2.28
N VAL A 62 -9.60 7.11 -2.45
CA VAL A 62 -8.32 6.58 -2.92
C VAL A 62 -8.54 5.32 -3.76
N SER A 63 -7.88 5.25 -4.91
CA SER A 63 -8.00 4.11 -5.83
C SER A 63 -6.83 3.99 -6.79
N PHE A 64 -6.64 2.78 -7.33
CA PHE A 64 -5.78 2.57 -8.49
C PHE A 64 -6.45 3.05 -9.77
N THR A 65 -5.72 3.79 -10.59
CA THR A 65 -6.14 4.30 -11.89
C THR A 65 -5.67 3.44 -13.06
N THR A 66 -4.84 2.43 -12.79
CA THR A 66 -4.41 1.40 -13.75
C THR A 66 -4.65 0.01 -13.17
N GLU A 67 -4.61 -1.01 -14.02
CA GLU A 67 -4.44 -2.38 -13.53
C GLU A 67 -3.12 -2.48 -12.75
N ILE A 68 -3.12 -3.29 -11.69
CA ILE A 68 -1.92 -3.57 -10.91
C ILE A 68 -1.19 -4.71 -11.59
N GLU A 69 0.05 -4.46 -12.00
CA GLU A 69 0.93 -5.46 -12.57
C GLU A 69 1.66 -6.20 -11.44
N ALA A 70 1.74 -7.53 -11.53
CA ALA A 70 2.45 -8.36 -10.57
C ALA A 70 3.42 -9.32 -11.27
N PHE A 71 4.68 -9.34 -10.81
CA PHE A 71 5.72 -10.22 -11.34
C PHE A 71 6.31 -11.06 -10.21
N GLN A 72 6.03 -12.37 -10.24
CA GLN A 72 6.50 -13.31 -9.22
C GLN A 72 7.94 -13.76 -9.48
N SER A 73 8.68 -14.03 -8.40
CA SER A 73 9.96 -14.73 -8.44
C SER A 73 9.81 -16.16 -8.97
N SER A 74 10.90 -16.75 -9.43
CA SER A 74 10.88 -18.11 -10.00
C SER A 74 10.44 -19.20 -9.01
N ASP A 75 10.58 -18.97 -7.71
CA ASP A 75 10.11 -19.85 -6.65
C ASP A 75 8.67 -19.55 -6.18
N GLY A 76 8.05 -18.47 -6.69
CA GLY A 76 6.68 -18.05 -6.38
C GLY A 76 6.48 -17.52 -4.96
N ASN A 77 7.55 -17.17 -4.24
CA ASN A 77 7.47 -16.70 -2.85
C ASN A 77 7.54 -15.17 -2.71
N LEU A 78 8.05 -14.47 -3.72
CA LEU A 78 8.10 -13.01 -3.76
C LEU A 78 7.43 -12.52 -5.05
N ALA A 79 6.93 -11.29 -5.01
CA ALA A 79 6.51 -10.60 -6.20
C ALA A 79 6.82 -9.11 -6.09
N ILE A 80 7.01 -8.48 -7.24
CA ILE A 80 6.96 -7.02 -7.38
C ILE A 80 5.57 -6.65 -7.87
N THR A 81 4.94 -5.66 -7.24
CA THR A 81 3.70 -5.03 -7.71
C THR A 81 3.96 -3.59 -8.15
N ARG A 82 3.25 -3.15 -9.20
CA ARG A 82 3.31 -1.79 -9.73
C ARG A 82 1.96 -1.36 -10.29
N GLY A 83 1.68 -0.07 -10.21
CA GLY A 83 0.43 0.54 -10.62
C GLY A 83 0.49 2.06 -10.46
N THR A 84 -0.55 2.73 -10.94
CA THR A 84 -0.76 4.16 -10.73
C THR A 84 -1.99 4.32 -9.85
N TRP A 85 -1.91 5.21 -8.85
CA TRP A 85 -3.02 5.51 -7.96
C TRP A 85 -3.34 7.01 -7.96
N SER A 86 -4.56 7.32 -7.54
CA SER A 86 -5.06 8.66 -7.30
C SER A 86 -5.77 8.69 -5.95
N GLY A 87 -5.58 9.78 -5.21
CA GLY A 87 -6.26 10.04 -3.96
C GLY A 87 -6.81 11.47 -3.93
N ILE A 88 -8.00 11.66 -3.40
CA ILE A 88 -8.62 12.97 -3.18
C ILE A 88 -8.70 13.24 -1.69
N THR A 89 -8.16 14.37 -1.26
CA THR A 89 -8.29 14.85 0.12
C THR A 89 -8.73 16.32 0.12
N LYS A 90 -9.17 16.85 1.26
CA LYS A 90 -9.55 18.26 1.41
C LYS A 90 -8.44 19.06 2.07
N ARG A 91 -8.14 20.23 1.51
CA ARG A 91 -7.33 21.25 2.18
C ARG A 91 -8.10 21.85 3.36
N THR A 92 -7.35 22.57 4.20
CA THR A 92 -7.90 23.33 5.33
C THR A 92 -8.91 24.40 4.90
N ASP A 93 -8.88 24.84 3.64
CA ASP A 93 -9.85 25.77 3.06
C ASP A 93 -11.12 25.08 2.51
N GLY A 94 -11.20 23.75 2.61
CA GLY A 94 -12.32 22.93 2.12
C GLY A 94 -12.23 22.54 0.64
N ASN A 95 -11.25 23.04 -0.12
CA ASN A 95 -11.10 22.69 -1.52
C ASN A 95 -10.49 21.28 -1.69
N PRO A 96 -11.00 20.48 -2.64
CA PRO A 96 -10.43 19.17 -2.92
C PRO A 96 -9.05 19.32 -3.57
N VAL A 97 -8.15 18.40 -3.22
CA VAL A 97 -6.84 18.22 -3.82
C VAL A 97 -6.74 16.78 -4.28
N THR A 98 -6.40 16.61 -5.55
CA THR A 98 -6.05 15.32 -6.12
C THR A 98 -4.53 15.12 -6.02
N LEU A 99 -4.14 14.00 -5.46
CA LEU A 99 -2.77 13.50 -5.43
C LEU A 99 -2.70 12.25 -6.30
N THR A 100 -1.63 12.11 -7.05
CA THR A 100 -1.36 10.90 -7.83
C THR A 100 0.01 10.37 -7.49
N GLY A 101 0.22 9.08 -7.72
CA GLY A 101 1.51 8.42 -7.55
C GLY A 101 1.59 7.13 -8.36
N LYS A 102 2.81 6.65 -8.56
CA LYS A 102 3.10 5.34 -9.12
C LYS A 102 3.83 4.53 -8.07
N ASN A 103 3.26 3.42 -7.67
CA ASN A 103 3.82 2.59 -6.62
C ASN A 103 4.85 1.59 -7.20
N ALA A 104 5.70 1.11 -6.31
CA ALA A 104 6.46 -0.11 -6.53
C ALA A 104 6.63 -0.80 -5.18
N GLU A 105 6.01 -1.96 -5.02
CA GLU A 105 6.12 -2.75 -3.80
C GLU A 105 6.81 -4.09 -4.03
N VAL A 106 7.23 -4.67 -2.91
CA VAL A 106 7.64 -6.07 -2.82
C VAL A 106 6.70 -6.74 -1.84
N VAL A 107 6.04 -7.81 -2.29
CA VAL A 107 5.15 -8.64 -1.46
C VAL A 107 5.70 -10.06 -1.35
N ARG A 108 5.44 -10.72 -0.22
CA ARG A 108 5.87 -12.09 0.05
C ARG A 108 4.69 -12.98 0.37
N ARG A 109 4.73 -14.18 -0.21
CA ARG A 109 3.82 -15.27 0.13
C ARG A 109 4.19 -15.86 1.49
N GLN A 110 3.21 -15.90 2.38
CA GLN A 110 3.31 -16.48 3.71
C GLN A 110 3.09 -18.01 3.66
N PRO A 111 3.48 -18.76 4.71
CA PRO A 111 3.30 -20.22 4.75
C PRO A 111 1.84 -20.70 4.60
N ASP A 112 0.87 -19.87 5.01
CA ASP A 112 -0.56 -20.15 4.86
C ASP A 112 -1.13 -19.76 3.48
N GLY A 113 -0.25 -19.34 2.57
CA GLY A 113 -0.55 -18.93 1.21
C GLY A 113 -1.15 -17.53 1.09
N THR A 114 -1.15 -16.73 2.15
CA THR A 114 -1.50 -15.30 2.07
C THR A 114 -0.33 -14.47 1.54
N TRP A 115 -0.57 -13.23 1.12
CA TRP A 115 0.48 -12.30 0.69
C TRP A 115 0.50 -11.08 1.60
N LEU A 116 1.70 -10.58 1.91
CA LEU A 116 1.93 -9.39 2.74
C LEU A 116 3.01 -8.51 2.11
N PHE A 117 2.92 -7.19 2.33
CA PHE A 117 3.97 -6.23 1.97
C PHE A 117 5.25 -6.47 2.79
N VAL A 118 6.38 -6.49 2.08
CA VAL A 118 7.74 -6.47 2.62
C VAL A 118 8.35 -5.09 2.47
N ILE A 119 8.15 -4.47 1.31
CA ILE A 119 8.54 -3.09 1.00
C ILE A 119 7.34 -2.44 0.32
N ASP A 120 6.94 -1.28 0.79
CA ASP A 120 5.90 -0.47 0.18
C ASP A 120 6.46 0.93 -0.10
N ASN A 121 6.44 1.31 -1.38
CA ASN A 121 6.80 2.65 -1.82
C ASN A 121 5.70 3.21 -2.73
N PRO A 122 4.79 4.04 -2.20
CA PRO A 122 3.69 4.62 -2.98
C PRO A 122 4.14 5.55 -4.12
N ARG A 123 5.41 5.96 -4.15
CA ARG A 123 6.03 6.78 -5.21
C ARG A 123 7.31 6.13 -5.75
N GLY A 124 7.36 4.80 -5.78
CA GLY A 124 8.55 4.03 -6.14
C GLY A 124 8.84 3.93 -7.64
N ALA A 125 8.02 4.54 -8.50
CA ALA A 125 8.18 4.48 -9.95
C ALA A 125 8.00 5.85 -10.63
N ASP A 126 8.69 6.05 -11.75
CA ASP A 126 8.66 7.26 -12.60
C ASP A 126 7.50 7.26 -13.59
#